data_AF-A0A8C6ART7-F1
#
_entry.id   AF-A0A8C6ART7-F1
#
_cell.length_a   1.000
_cell.length_b   1.000
_cell.length_c   1.000
_cell.angle_alpha   90.00
_cell.angle_beta   90.00
_cell.angle_gamma   90.00
#
_symmetry.space_group_name_H-M   'P 1'
#
loop_
_entity.id
_entity.type
_entity.pdbx_description
1 polymer ?
#
loop_
_entity_poly.entity_id
_entity_poly.type
_entity_poly.pdbx_seq_one_letter_code
_entity_poly.pdbx_strand_id
1 'polypeptide(L)'
;MGARCTRLLAAFLLLGLCALGGAQKPDPCQCSRVSTKNRLNCGFPGISSDQCFSASCCFDSSIPGVPWCFKPLPKEELEECVMEVSARKNCGYPGISPEECASRKCCFSDTIPQVPWCFFPLSVQDCHY
;
A
#
# COMPACT_ATOMS: atom_id res chain seq x y z
N MET A 1 -35.45 27.74 43.44
CA MET A 1 -34.92 29.12 43.55
C MET A 1 -33.47 29.05 43.10
N GLY A 2 -33.13 29.35 41.84
CA GLY A 2 -32.50 30.63 41.43
C GLY A 2 -31.10 30.79 42.06
N ALA A 3 -29.98 31.02 41.37
CA ALA A 3 -29.78 31.61 40.06
C ALA A 3 -28.34 31.41 39.53
N ARG A 4 -28.24 31.19 38.21
CA ARG A 4 -27.30 31.81 37.25
C ARG A 4 -25.78 31.61 37.44
N CYS A 5 -25.24 30.60 36.76
CA CYS A 5 -23.88 30.63 36.21
C CYS A 5 -23.98 30.61 34.67
N THR A 6 -24.18 31.80 34.11
CA THR A 6 -23.84 32.14 32.72
C THR A 6 -22.38 32.61 32.79
N ARG A 7 -21.45 32.33 31.87
CA ARG A 7 -21.53 32.08 30.43
C ARG A 7 -20.14 31.68 29.93
N LEU A 8 -20.11 30.80 28.92
CA LEU A 8 -19.11 30.72 27.84
C LEU A 8 -17.71 30.19 28.16
N LEU A 9 -17.56 28.88 28.37
CA LEU A 9 -16.41 28.10 27.84
C LEU A 9 -16.79 26.62 27.57
N ALA A 10 -18.07 26.34 27.29
CA ALA A 10 -18.53 25.03 26.82
C ALA A 10 -18.70 25.06 25.30
N ALA A 11 -17.59 25.19 24.56
CA ALA A 11 -17.59 25.16 23.09
C ALA A 11 -16.26 24.70 22.44
N PHE A 12 -15.44 23.92 23.15
CA PHE A 12 -14.22 23.31 22.58
C PHE A 12 -14.11 21.79 22.83
N LEU A 13 -15.24 21.13 23.11
CA LEU A 13 -15.39 19.71 22.84
C LEU A 13 -16.30 19.59 21.62
N LEU A 14 -15.90 18.81 20.61
CA LEU A 14 -16.59 18.53 19.34
C LEU A 14 -16.14 19.31 18.09
N LEU A 15 -14.83 19.56 17.92
CA LEU A 15 -14.25 19.79 16.58
C LEU A 15 -13.37 18.61 16.19
N GLY A 16 -14.00 17.66 15.50
CA GLY A 16 -13.43 17.03 14.31
C GLY A 16 -12.19 16.16 14.49
N LEU A 17 -12.39 14.92 14.95
CA LEU A 17 -11.64 13.80 14.38
C LEU A 17 -12.56 13.02 13.43
N CYS A 18 -12.94 13.68 12.32
CA CYS A 18 -13.25 12.92 11.11
C CYS A 18 -11.92 12.38 10.61
N ALA A 19 -11.67 11.09 10.81
CA ALA A 19 -10.61 10.40 10.10
C ALA A 19 -10.94 10.49 8.61
N LEU A 20 -10.27 11.40 7.90
CA LEU A 20 -10.26 11.45 6.44
C LEU A 20 -9.57 10.16 5.98
N GLY A 21 -10.37 9.12 5.72
CA GLY A 21 -9.97 8.01 4.86
C GLY A 21 -9.85 8.52 3.44
N GLY A 22 -8.89 9.41 3.19
CA GLY A 22 -8.60 9.95 1.88
C GLY A 22 -8.00 8.86 1.00
N ALA A 23 -8.40 8.83 -0.26
CA ALA A 23 -7.68 8.07 -1.28
C ALA A 23 -6.22 8.54 -1.29
N GLN A 24 -5.30 7.63 -0.98
CA GLN A 24 -3.86 7.90 -1.00
C GLN A 24 -3.30 7.34 -2.30
N LYS A 25 -2.55 8.17 -3.01
CA LYS A 25 -1.75 7.74 -4.16
C LYS A 25 -0.80 6.61 -3.71
N PRO A 26 -0.81 5.43 -4.35
CA PRO A 26 0.11 4.34 -4.00
C PRO A 26 1.57 4.76 -4.18
N ASP A 27 2.48 4.19 -3.39
CA ASP A 27 3.92 4.48 -3.48
C ASP A 27 4.51 3.92 -4.79
N PRO A 28 5.64 4.44 -5.30
CA PRO A 28 6.20 4.04 -6.60
C PRO A 28 6.44 2.52 -6.71
N CYS A 29 6.99 1.89 -5.66
CA CYS A 29 7.24 0.45 -5.67
C CYS A 29 5.96 -0.40 -5.74
N GLN A 30 4.83 0.13 -5.26
CA GLN A 30 3.54 -0.56 -5.40
C GLN A 30 3.05 -0.59 -6.86
N CYS A 31 3.56 0.31 -7.71
CA CYS A 31 3.21 0.41 -9.12
C CYS A 31 4.22 -0.29 -10.03
N SER A 32 5.51 0.11 -9.98
CA SER A 32 6.51 -0.40 -10.93
C SER A 32 6.83 -1.88 -10.76
N ARG A 33 6.57 -2.46 -9.58
CA ARG A 33 6.84 -3.89 -9.31
C ARG A 33 5.66 -4.81 -9.66
N VAL A 34 4.56 -4.28 -10.20
CA VAL A 34 3.47 -5.10 -10.77
C VAL A 34 3.87 -5.53 -12.18
N SER A 35 4.01 -6.83 -12.39
CA SER A 35 4.27 -7.38 -13.72
C SER A 35 3.12 -7.00 -14.67
N THR A 36 3.45 -6.62 -15.90
CA THR A 36 2.46 -6.23 -16.92
C THR A 36 1.39 -7.31 -17.14
N LYS A 37 1.75 -8.58 -16.99
CA LYS A 37 0.85 -9.74 -17.10
C LYS A 37 -0.09 -9.91 -15.91
N ASN A 38 0.28 -9.37 -14.76
CA ASN A 38 -0.46 -9.48 -13.50
C ASN A 38 -1.28 -8.22 -13.18
N ARG A 39 -1.21 -7.19 -14.03
CA ARG A 39 -2.00 -5.96 -13.86
C ARG A 39 -3.49 -6.29 -13.83
N LEU A 40 -4.12 -6.00 -12.70
CA LEU A 40 -5.57 -6.08 -12.55
C LEU A 40 -6.18 -4.70 -12.78
N ASN A 41 -7.09 -4.58 -13.75
CA ASN A 41 -7.75 -3.31 -14.06
C ASN A 41 -8.41 -2.68 -12.81
N CYS A 42 -8.22 -1.37 -12.65
CA CYS A 42 -8.79 -0.57 -11.56
C CYS A 42 -9.59 0.65 -12.07
N GLY A 43 -9.54 0.96 -13.36
CA GLY A 43 -10.22 2.12 -13.95
C GLY A 43 -11.30 1.77 -14.97
N PHE A 44 -11.92 2.81 -15.51
CA PHE A 44 -12.79 2.71 -16.70
C PHE A 44 -11.99 3.04 -17.97
N PRO A 45 -12.44 2.61 -19.16
CA PRO A 45 -11.77 2.95 -20.43
C PRO A 45 -11.64 4.46 -20.62
N GLY A 46 -10.44 4.93 -20.96
CA GLY A 46 -10.18 6.37 -21.16
C GLY A 46 -9.98 7.18 -19.87
N ILE A 47 -9.87 6.53 -18.70
CA ILE A 47 -9.51 7.19 -17.44
C ILE A 47 -8.18 7.95 -17.57
N SER A 48 -8.13 9.17 -17.02
CA SER A 48 -6.88 9.94 -16.97
C SER A 48 -5.92 9.42 -15.89
N SER A 49 -4.64 9.78 -16.01
CA SER A 49 -3.63 9.43 -14.99
C SER A 49 -4.02 9.95 -13.59
N ASP A 50 -4.46 11.22 -13.51
CA ASP A 50 -4.87 11.82 -12.23
C ASP A 50 -6.10 11.15 -11.63
N GLN A 51 -7.08 10.78 -12.46
CA GLN A 51 -8.28 10.06 -12.00
C GLN A 51 -7.91 8.66 -11.48
N CYS A 52 -6.97 7.97 -12.14
CA CYS A 52 -6.51 6.67 -11.70
C CYS A 52 -5.78 6.73 -10.35
N PHE A 53 -4.83 7.67 -10.19
CA PHE A 53 -4.14 7.86 -8.90
C PHE A 53 -5.09 8.32 -7.79
N SER A 54 -6.09 9.15 -8.11
CA SER A 54 -7.13 9.57 -7.16
C SER A 54 -8.07 8.43 -6.75
N ALA A 55 -8.13 7.36 -7.55
CA ALA A 55 -8.82 6.12 -7.21
C ALA A 55 -7.93 5.14 -6.41
N SER A 56 -6.81 5.62 -5.86
CA SER A 56 -5.79 4.82 -5.16
C SER A 56 -5.20 3.70 -6.03
N CYS A 57 -5.05 3.95 -7.33
CA CYS A 57 -4.53 3.00 -8.30
C CYS A 57 -3.30 3.50 -9.05
N CYS A 58 -2.59 2.58 -9.69
CA CYS A 58 -1.39 2.86 -10.45
C CYS A 58 -1.72 3.11 -11.92
N PHE A 59 -1.04 4.07 -12.54
CA PHE A 59 -1.23 4.40 -13.94
C PHE A 59 0.07 4.25 -14.74
N ASP A 60 0.07 3.46 -15.80
CA ASP A 60 1.14 3.38 -16.80
C ASP A 60 0.57 3.03 -18.17
N SER A 61 0.71 3.96 -19.13
CA SER A 61 0.25 3.83 -20.51
C SER A 61 1.35 3.49 -21.51
N SER A 62 2.57 3.19 -21.05
CA SER A 62 3.73 2.91 -21.93
C SER A 62 3.60 1.57 -22.67
N ILE A 63 2.81 0.64 -22.15
CA ILE A 63 2.64 -0.71 -22.72
C ILE A 63 1.21 -0.87 -23.28
N PRO A 64 1.05 -1.15 -24.59
CA PRO A 64 -0.27 -1.43 -25.17
C PRO A 64 -0.76 -2.84 -24.82
N GLY A 65 -2.07 -3.04 -24.85
CA GLY A 65 -2.69 -4.37 -24.68
C GLY A 65 -2.77 -4.87 -23.23
N VAL A 66 -2.42 -4.04 -22.25
CA VAL A 66 -2.57 -4.31 -20.80
C VAL A 66 -3.34 -3.17 -20.11
N PRO A 67 -3.91 -3.39 -18.92
CA PRO A 67 -4.57 -2.31 -18.18
C PRO A 67 -3.61 -1.16 -17.88
N TRP A 68 -3.99 0.05 -18.29
CA TRP A 68 -3.22 1.27 -17.98
C TRP A 68 -3.46 1.77 -16.58
N CYS A 69 -4.70 1.68 -16.09
CA CYS A 69 -5.03 1.91 -14.68
C CYS A 69 -5.20 0.56 -13.97
N PHE A 70 -4.31 0.23 -13.04
CA PHE A 70 -4.25 -1.07 -12.41
C PHE A 70 -4.09 -0.99 -10.90
N LYS A 71 -4.46 -2.07 -10.21
CA LYS A 71 -4.34 -2.14 -8.75
C LYS A 71 -2.86 -2.15 -8.33
N PRO A 72 -2.49 -1.39 -7.28
CA PRO A 72 -1.16 -1.45 -6.69
C PRO A 72 -0.93 -2.81 -6.03
N LEU A 73 0.35 -3.15 -5.80
CA LEU A 73 0.69 -4.17 -4.80
C LEU A 73 0.22 -3.72 -3.41
N PRO A 74 -0.04 -4.67 -2.48
CA PRO A 74 -0.33 -4.33 -1.11
C PRO A 74 0.76 -3.44 -0.51
N LYS A 75 0.33 -2.44 0.26
CA LYS A 75 1.24 -1.61 1.04
C LYS A 75 1.85 -2.43 2.16
N GLU A 76 3.17 -2.33 2.30
CA GLU A 76 3.94 -2.90 3.40
C GLU A 76 4.51 -1.77 4.25
N GLU A 77 4.96 -2.08 5.47
CA GLU A 77 5.62 -1.10 6.37
C GLU A 77 6.89 -0.51 5.75
N LEU A 78 7.58 -1.29 4.91
CA LEU A 78 8.80 -0.89 4.21
C LEU A 78 8.61 -1.08 2.70
N GLU A 79 8.92 -0.05 1.90
CA GLU A 79 8.86 -0.13 0.43
C GLU A 79 9.77 -1.24 -0.14
N GLU A 80 10.86 -1.55 0.54
CA GLU A 80 11.77 -2.64 0.18
C GLU A 80 11.08 -4.02 0.20
N CYS A 81 10.00 -4.16 0.98
CA CYS A 81 9.22 -5.39 1.11
C CYS A 81 8.05 -5.49 0.13
N VAL A 82 7.71 -4.41 -0.58
CA VAL A 82 6.61 -4.39 -1.56
C VAL A 82 7.04 -5.14 -2.82
N MET A 83 6.52 -6.34 -3.05
CA MET A 83 6.83 -7.12 -4.26
C MET A 83 5.72 -8.12 -4.57
N GLU A 84 5.73 -8.62 -5.82
CA GLU A 84 4.90 -9.77 -6.16
C GLU A 84 5.33 -11.02 -5.36
N VAL A 85 4.36 -11.87 -5.06
CA VAL A 85 4.57 -13.12 -4.34
C VAL A 85 5.54 -14.04 -5.09
N SER A 86 5.45 -14.06 -6.42
CA SER A 86 6.36 -14.78 -7.32
C SER A 86 7.81 -14.27 -7.26
N ALA A 87 8.02 -13.02 -6.85
CA ALA A 87 9.35 -12.43 -6.71
C ALA A 87 10.01 -12.72 -5.36
N ARG A 88 9.26 -13.25 -4.38
CA ARG A 88 9.79 -13.55 -3.04
C ARG A 88 10.91 -14.59 -3.13
N LYS A 89 12.12 -14.16 -2.74
CA LYS A 89 13.27 -15.06 -2.56
C LYS A 89 13.39 -15.44 -1.10
N ASN A 90 13.36 -16.73 -0.80
CA ASN A 90 13.37 -17.23 0.57
C ASN A 90 14.61 -16.75 1.35
N CYS A 91 14.38 -16.09 2.49
CA CYS A 91 15.37 -15.63 3.45
C CYS A 91 15.15 -16.27 4.83
N GLY A 92 14.44 -17.40 4.89
CA GLY A 92 14.00 -18.03 6.13
C GLY A 92 14.14 -19.54 6.11
N TYR A 93 13.33 -20.17 6.97
CA TYR A 93 13.08 -21.60 7.01
C TYR A 93 11.64 -21.83 7.53
N PRO A 94 11.05 -23.02 7.33
CA PRO A 94 9.69 -23.30 7.79
C PRO A 94 9.54 -23.06 9.30
N GLY A 95 8.54 -22.27 9.69
CA GLY A 95 8.27 -21.95 11.11
C GLY A 95 9.14 -20.84 11.71
N ILE A 96 9.95 -20.12 10.92
CA ILE A 96 10.67 -18.93 11.39
C ILE A 96 9.69 -17.87 11.93
N SER A 97 10.01 -17.24 13.07
CA SER A 97 9.18 -16.17 13.63
C SER A 97 9.36 -14.84 12.88
N PRO A 98 8.38 -13.92 12.95
CA PRO A 98 8.53 -12.57 12.40
C PRO A 98 9.78 -11.83 12.94
N GLU A 99 10.06 -11.96 14.24
CA GLU A 99 11.17 -11.28 14.91
C GLU A 99 12.53 -11.83 14.43
N GLU A 100 12.64 -13.16 14.29
CA GLU A 100 13.87 -13.77 13.77
C GLU A 100 14.09 -13.39 12.29
N CYS A 101 13.04 -13.39 11.48
CA CYS A 101 13.12 -12.91 10.09
C CYS A 101 13.60 -11.45 10.02
N ALA A 102 13.04 -10.58 10.86
CA ALA A 102 13.44 -9.17 10.94
C ALA A 102 14.90 -9.01 11.38
N SER A 103 15.38 -9.83 12.34
CA SER A 103 16.79 -9.83 12.78
C SER A 103 17.77 -10.22 11.67
N ARG A 104 17.30 -11.01 10.69
CA ARG A 104 18.02 -11.37 9.46
C ARG A 104 17.95 -10.27 8.39
N LYS A 105 17.35 -9.12 8.71
CA LYS A 105 17.11 -7.98 7.81
C LYS A 105 16.27 -8.37 6.59
N CYS A 106 15.27 -9.20 6.82
CA CYS A 106 14.37 -9.69 5.80
C CYS A 106 12.92 -9.29 6.07
N CYS A 107 12.09 -9.37 5.04
CA CYS A 107 10.68 -9.05 5.06
C CYS A 107 9.87 -10.27 5.49
N PHE A 108 8.84 -10.07 6.31
CA PHE A 108 7.96 -11.13 6.79
C PHE A 108 6.50 -10.89 6.35
N SER A 109 5.87 -11.89 5.73
CA SER A 109 4.43 -11.86 5.40
C SER A 109 3.90 -13.29 5.24
N ASP A 110 3.03 -13.70 6.16
CA ASP A 110 2.44 -15.05 6.27
C ASP A 110 1.00 -15.14 5.71
N THR A 111 0.52 -14.07 5.07
CA THR A 111 -0.84 -13.96 4.55
C THR A 111 -1.16 -14.94 3.41
N ILE A 112 -0.13 -15.50 2.77
CA ILE A 112 -0.26 -16.42 1.64
C ILE A 112 0.43 -17.74 1.98
N PRO A 113 -0.27 -18.88 1.88
CA PRO A 113 0.32 -20.19 2.14
C PRO A 113 1.22 -20.65 0.98
N GLN A 114 2.08 -21.63 1.24
CA GLN A 114 2.92 -22.30 0.24
C GLN A 114 3.92 -21.38 -0.50
N VAL A 115 4.26 -20.24 0.10
CA VAL A 115 5.27 -19.30 -0.41
C VAL A 115 6.22 -18.93 0.73
N PRO A 116 7.43 -18.40 0.46
CA PRO A 116 8.30 -17.93 1.52
C PRO A 116 7.63 -16.82 2.34
N TRP A 117 7.47 -17.06 3.65
CA TRP A 117 6.96 -16.05 4.57
C TRP A 117 8.05 -15.05 4.96
N CYS A 118 9.29 -15.52 5.13
CA CYS A 118 10.46 -14.67 5.26
C CYS A 118 11.20 -14.59 3.93
N PHE A 119 11.34 -13.39 3.37
CA PHE A 119 11.93 -13.16 2.05
C PHE A 119 12.86 -11.95 2.02
N PHE A 120 13.81 -11.97 1.08
CA PHE A 120 14.75 -10.86 0.92
C PHE A 120 14.04 -9.57 0.45
N PRO A 121 14.44 -8.40 0.97
CA PRO A 121 13.99 -7.11 0.46
C PRO A 121 14.53 -6.85 -0.96
N LEU A 122 13.91 -5.92 -1.66
CA LEU A 122 14.38 -5.38 -2.94
C LEU A 122 14.73 -3.90 -2.81
N SER A 123 15.84 -3.48 -3.45
CA SER A 123 16.23 -2.07 -3.54
C SER A 123 15.12 -1.22 -4.15
N VAL A 124 14.84 -0.06 -3.55
CA VAL A 124 13.82 0.90 -4.01
C VAL A 124 14.30 1.82 -5.13
N GLN A 125 15.58 1.75 -5.51
CA GLN A 125 16.18 2.67 -6.50
C GLN A 125 15.51 2.63 -7.87
N ASP A 126 14.97 1.47 -8.27
CA ASP A 126 14.31 1.28 -9.55
C ASP A 126 12.78 1.50 -9.49
N CYS A 127 12.26 1.96 -8.34
CA CYS A 127 10.83 2.22 -8.21
C CYS A 127 10.42 3.53 -8.89
N HIS A 128 9.35 3.48 -9.68
CA HIS A 128 8.88 4.61 -10.48
C HIS A 128 7.35 4.51 -10.73
N TYR A 129 6.78 5.57 -11.27
CA TYR A 129 5.41 5.59 -11.79
C TYR A 129 5.42 5.42 -13.30
#